data_AF-A0A975MJQ3-F1
#
_entry.id   AF-A0A975MJQ3-F1
#
_cell.length_a   1.000
_cell.length_b   1.000
_cell.length_c   1.000
_cell.angle_alpha   90.00
_cell.angle_beta   90.00
_cell.angle_gamma   90.00
#
_symmetry.space_group_name_H-M   'P 1'
#
loop_
_entity.id
_entity.type
_entity.pdbx_description
1 polymer ?
#
loop_
_entity_poly.entity_id
_entity_poly.type
_entity_poly.pdbx_seq_one_letter_code
_entity_poly.pdbx_strand_id
1 'polypeptide(L)'
;MSEAGYHRGRHFTEWVEEVKTLRRSGRNEDALLLLTHLMDATEAEAAHQGKQWGVAPSYYEQAAIIYRKNGDLDAEVAVLERFAAQPHAPGSKPPQLSQRLSRAKALRSR
;
A
#
# COMPACT_ATOMS: atom_id res chain seq x y z
N MET A 1 -5.04 8.86 -23.33
CA MET A 1 -4.25 9.68 -22.40
C MET A 1 -4.51 9.11 -21.02
N SER A 2 -3.53 8.45 -20.42
CA SER A 2 -3.66 7.91 -19.06
C SER A 2 -3.47 9.08 -18.10
N GLU A 3 -4.57 9.62 -17.57
CA GLU A 3 -4.50 10.66 -16.55
C GLU A 3 -3.92 10.05 -15.27
N ALA A 4 -2.62 10.30 -15.08
CA ALA A 4 -1.93 10.25 -13.82
C ALA A 4 -2.84 10.67 -12.65
N GLY A 5 -3.37 9.70 -11.89
CA GLY A 5 -4.23 9.98 -10.73
C GLY A 5 -5.62 9.34 -10.74
N TYR A 6 -5.99 8.58 -11.79
CA TYR A 6 -7.28 7.90 -11.86
C TYR A 6 -7.13 6.37 -11.87
N HIS A 7 -7.79 5.70 -10.93
CA HIS A 7 -7.94 4.24 -10.90
C HIS A 7 -9.43 3.87 -11.07
N ARG A 8 -9.77 3.06 -12.10
CA ARG A 8 -11.14 2.67 -12.47
C ARG A 8 -12.11 3.85 -12.65
N GLY A 9 -11.62 4.97 -13.20
CA GLY A 9 -12.44 6.17 -13.43
C GLY A 9 -12.71 7.02 -12.18
N ARG A 10 -12.10 6.69 -11.04
CA ARG A 10 -12.14 7.49 -9.80
C ARG A 10 -10.77 8.06 -9.47
N HIS A 11 -10.75 9.26 -8.93
CA HIS A 11 -9.52 9.95 -8.55
C HIS A 11 -8.91 9.31 -7.29
N PHE A 12 -7.58 9.31 -7.17
CA PHE A 12 -6.87 8.68 -6.03
C PHE A 12 -7.34 9.16 -4.65
N THR A 13 -7.82 10.40 -4.56
CA THR A 13 -8.35 10.97 -3.30
C THR A 13 -9.63 10.29 -2.85
N GLU A 14 -10.48 9.84 -3.78
CA GLU A 14 -11.74 9.16 -3.46
C GLU A 14 -11.48 7.81 -2.83
N TRP A 15 -10.49 7.07 -3.33
CA TRP A 15 -10.08 5.79 -2.77
C TRP A 15 -9.52 5.92 -1.34
N VAL A 16 -8.80 7.01 -1.06
CA VAL A 16 -8.29 7.28 0.30
C VAL A 16 -9.43 7.55 1.28
N GLU A 17 -10.45 8.31 0.89
CA GLU A 17 -11.63 8.56 1.73
C GLU A 17 -12.49 7.30 1.91
N GLU A 18 -12.59 6.46 0.89
CA GLU A 18 -13.29 5.17 0.98
C GLU A 18 -12.59 4.20 1.96
N VAL A 19 -11.26 4.07 1.88
CA VAL A 19 -10.47 3.30 2.86
C VAL A 19 -10.63 3.86 4.28
N LYS A 20 -10.60 5.19 4.46
CA LYS A 20 -10.85 5.80 5.77
C LYS A 20 -12.24 5.47 6.31
N THR A 21 -13.25 5.49 5.44
CA THR A 21 -14.64 5.20 5.79
C THR A 21 -14.81 3.75 6.22
N LEU A 22 -14.30 2.79 5.43
CA LEU A 22 -14.32 1.37 5.75
C LEU A 22 -13.65 1.08 7.11
N ARG A 23 -12.48 1.68 7.35
CA ARG A 23 -11.77 1.54 8.63
C ARG A 23 -12.53 2.14 9.81
N ARG A 24 -13.21 3.28 9.64
CA ARG A 24 -14.05 3.88 10.69
C ARG A 24 -15.27 3.02 11.01
N SER A 25 -15.81 2.32 10.02
CA SER A 25 -16.93 1.39 10.18
C SER A 25 -16.51 0.00 10.70
N GLY A 26 -15.24 -0.21 11.07
CA GLY A 26 -14.73 -1.50 11.53
C GLY A 26 -14.57 -2.55 10.43
N ARG A 27 -14.81 -2.19 9.16
CA ARG A 27 -14.73 -3.07 7.98
C ARG A 27 -13.29 -3.15 7.48
N ASN A 28 -12.40 -3.63 8.34
CA ASN A 28 -10.96 -3.70 8.05
C ASN A 28 -10.65 -4.68 6.91
N GLU A 29 -11.40 -5.79 6.79
CA GLU A 29 -11.23 -6.76 5.71
C GLU A 29 -11.58 -6.17 4.35
N ASP A 30 -12.70 -5.45 4.25
CA ASP A 30 -13.07 -4.75 3.02
C ASP A 30 -12.06 -3.65 2.66
N ALA A 31 -11.53 -2.95 3.66
CA ALA A 31 -10.47 -1.96 3.44
C ALA A 31 -9.20 -2.64 2.90
N LEU A 32 -8.82 -3.82 3.39
CA LEU A 32 -7.68 -4.59 2.90
C LEU A 32 -7.90 -5.11 1.47
N LEU A 33 -9.10 -5.61 1.15
CA LEU A 33 -9.46 -6.03 -0.21
C LEU A 33 -9.33 -4.85 -1.18
N LEU A 34 -9.89 -3.69 -0.82
CA LEU A 34 -9.78 -2.49 -1.64
C LEU A 34 -8.33 -2.05 -1.82
N LEU A 35 -7.55 -2.00 -0.73
CA LEU A 35 -6.13 -1.64 -0.78
C LEU A 35 -5.33 -2.62 -1.66
N THR A 36 -5.67 -3.90 -1.62
CA THR A 36 -5.02 -4.92 -2.47
C THR A 36 -5.26 -4.64 -3.94
N HIS A 37 -6.52 -4.39 -4.34
CA HIS A 37 -6.84 -4.02 -5.72
C HIS A 37 -6.14 -2.74 -6.18
N LEU A 38 -6.03 -1.73 -5.30
CA LEU A 38 -5.30 -0.50 -5.61
C LEU A 38 -3.79 -0.76 -5.79
N MET A 39 -3.19 -1.59 -4.93
CA MET A 39 -1.80 -2.00 -5.07
C MET A 39 -1.59 -2.71 -6.42
N ASP A 40 -2.36 -3.75 -6.73
CA ASP A 40 -2.30 -4.49 -8.00
C ASP A 40 -2.36 -3.56 -9.21
N ALA A 41 -3.25 -2.57 -9.18
CA ALA A 41 -3.41 -1.65 -10.28
C ALA A 41 -2.26 -0.67 -10.44
N THR A 42 -1.74 -0.13 -9.33
CA THR A 42 -0.56 0.75 -9.38
C THR A 42 0.69 0.00 -9.82
N GLU A 43 0.81 -1.28 -9.47
CA GLU A 43 1.90 -2.14 -9.93
C GLU A 43 1.79 -2.40 -11.44
N ALA A 44 0.60 -2.72 -11.94
CA ALA A 44 0.37 -2.89 -13.37
C ALA A 44 0.72 -1.60 -14.14
N GLU A 45 0.26 -0.44 -13.64
CA GLU A 45 0.56 0.86 -14.25
C GLU A 45 2.07 1.18 -14.22
N ALA A 46 2.75 0.93 -13.10
CA ALA A 46 4.20 1.11 -12.98
C ALA A 46 4.97 0.20 -13.95
N ALA A 47 4.53 -1.05 -14.13
CA ALA A 47 5.11 -1.97 -15.11
C ALA A 47 4.93 -1.47 -16.56
N HIS A 48 3.81 -0.83 -16.87
CA HIS A 48 3.52 -0.30 -18.21
C HIS A 48 4.22 1.05 -18.51
N GLN A 49 4.32 1.95 -17.53
CA GLN A 49 4.87 3.31 -17.69
C GLN A 49 6.40 3.38 -17.49
N GLY A 50 7.02 2.34 -16.93
CA GLY A 50 8.47 2.25 -16.74
C GLY A 50 9.00 2.94 -15.47
N LYS A 51 10.33 2.93 -15.29
CA LYS A 51 11.04 3.26 -14.02
C LYS A 51 10.75 4.65 -13.41
N GLN A 52 10.14 5.57 -14.16
CA GLN A 52 9.76 6.90 -13.64
C GLN A 52 8.40 6.89 -12.93
N TRP A 53 7.58 5.85 -13.13
CA TRP A 53 6.30 5.67 -12.47
C TRP A 53 6.44 4.67 -11.32
N GLY A 54 6.52 5.18 -10.10
CA GLY A 54 6.62 4.34 -8.92
C GLY A 54 5.25 3.98 -8.35
N VAL A 55 5.15 2.82 -7.69
CA VAL A 55 3.94 2.46 -6.95
C VAL A 55 3.65 3.46 -5.82
N ALA A 56 2.37 3.71 -5.55
CA ALA A 56 1.95 4.67 -4.53
C ALA A 56 2.22 4.14 -3.11
N PRO A 57 3.16 4.72 -2.33
CA PRO A 57 3.55 4.15 -1.03
C PRO A 57 2.44 4.21 0.03
N SER A 58 1.45 5.09 -0.14
CA SER A 58 0.35 5.27 0.82
C SER A 58 -0.53 4.03 0.96
N TYR A 59 -0.75 3.26 -0.11
CA TYR A 59 -1.63 2.08 -0.03
C TYR A 59 -0.98 0.96 0.79
N TYR A 60 0.30 0.69 0.54
CA TYR A 60 1.10 -0.25 1.33
C TYR A 60 1.19 0.16 2.80
N GLU A 61 1.36 1.46 3.07
CA GLU A 61 1.38 2.00 4.43
C GLU A 61 0.06 1.75 5.17
N GLN A 62 -1.09 2.03 4.53
CA GLN A 62 -2.40 1.80 5.14
C GLN A 62 -2.65 0.31 5.41
N ALA A 63 -2.30 -0.57 4.46
CA ALA A 63 -2.43 -2.01 4.63
C ALA A 63 -1.56 -2.50 5.80
N ALA A 64 -0.28 -2.10 5.87
CA ALA A 64 0.60 -2.42 6.98
C ALA A 64 0.06 -1.94 8.34
N ILE A 65 -0.57 -0.75 8.40
CA ILE A 65 -1.22 -0.26 9.62
C ILE A 65 -2.42 -1.14 10.02
N ILE A 66 -3.23 -1.60 9.07
CA ILE A 66 -4.38 -2.46 9.36
C ILE A 66 -3.89 -3.83 9.87
N TYR A 67 -2.95 -4.46 9.18
CA TYR A 67 -2.37 -5.75 9.60
C TYR A 67 -1.75 -5.67 11.00
N ARG A 68 -0.98 -4.61 11.27
CA ARG A 68 -0.41 -4.37 12.60
C ARG A 68 -1.47 -4.23 13.70
N LYS A 69 -2.58 -3.57 13.41
CA LYS A 69 -3.70 -3.43 14.35
C LYS A 69 -4.43 -4.75 14.58
N ASN A 70 -4.49 -5.61 13.56
CA ASN A 70 -5.07 -6.94 13.66
C ASN A 70 -4.11 -7.96 14.32
N GLY A 71 -2.87 -7.57 14.63
CA GLY A 71 -1.84 -8.46 15.18
C GLY A 71 -1.20 -9.39 14.15
N ASP A 72 -1.53 -9.24 12.87
CA ASP A 72 -1.00 -10.05 11.78
C ASP A 72 0.33 -9.49 11.28
N LEU A 73 1.41 -9.87 11.97
CA LEU A 73 2.76 -9.42 11.63
C LEU A 73 3.27 -10.06 10.34
N ASP A 74 2.80 -11.25 9.99
CA ASP A 74 3.19 -11.93 8.75
C ASP A 74 2.67 -11.19 7.53
N ALA A 75 1.39 -10.80 7.54
CA ALA A 75 0.81 -10.00 6.47
C ALA A 75 1.38 -8.57 6.43
N GLU A 76 1.71 -7.96 7.58
CA GLU A 76 2.43 -6.67 7.62
C GLU A 76 3.78 -6.78 6.89
N VAL A 77 4.57 -7.81 7.21
CA VAL A 77 5.87 -8.05 6.56
C VAL A 77 5.69 -8.33 5.07
N ALA A 78 4.75 -9.19 4.68
CA ALA A 78 4.52 -9.55 3.29
C ALA A 78 4.18 -8.34 2.41
N VAL A 79 3.31 -7.43 2.87
CA VAL A 79 2.98 -6.21 2.13
C VAL A 79 4.17 -5.26 2.02
N LEU A 80 4.96 -5.12 3.09
CA LEU A 80 6.13 -4.24 3.08
C LEU A 80 7.27 -4.80 2.21
N GLU A 81 7.43 -6.13 2.15
CA GLU A 81 8.35 -6.80 1.22
C GLU A 81 7.88 -6.65 -0.23
N ARG A 82 6.58 -6.80 -0.47
CA ARG A 82 5.96 -6.54 -1.78
C ARG A 82 6.29 -5.14 -2.26
N PHE A 83 6.13 -4.11 -1.43
CA PHE A 83 6.52 -2.74 -1.77
C PHE A 83 8.02 -2.61 -2.09
N ALA A 84 8.89 -3.20 -1.26
CA ALA A 84 10.34 -3.11 -1.43
C ALA A 84 10.84 -3.80 -2.71
N ALA A 85 10.10 -4.79 -3.22
CA ALA A 85 10.39 -5.45 -4.49
C ALA A 85 10.00 -4.63 -5.72
N GLN A 86 9.15 -3.60 -5.57
CA GLN A 86 8.67 -2.78 -6.68
C GLN A 86 9.57 -1.56 -6.94
N PRO A 87 9.66 -1.10 -8.21
CA PRO A 87 10.26 0.20 -8.50
C PRO A 87 9.42 1.30 -7.86
N HIS A 88 10.04 2.05 -6.96
CA HIS A 88 9.40 3.18 -6.28
C HIS A 88 10.04 4.50 -6.72
N ALA A 89 9.22 5.53 -6.85
CA ALA A 89 9.69 6.87 -7.19
C ALA A 89 10.58 7.43 -6.05
N PRO A 90 11.57 8.27 -6.36
CA PRO A 90 12.39 8.93 -5.34
C PRO A 90 11.50 9.79 -4.43
N GLY A 91 11.70 9.67 -3.12
CA GLY A 91 10.92 10.40 -2.11
C GLY A 91 11.19 9.92 -0.69
N SER A 92 10.56 10.55 0.29
CA SER A 92 10.80 10.27 1.72
C SER A 92 10.01 9.08 2.27
N LYS A 93 9.05 8.52 1.50
CA LYS A 93 8.20 7.40 1.95
C LYS A 93 8.86 6.02 1.85
N PRO A 94 9.63 5.68 0.80
CA PRO A 94 10.37 4.41 0.74
C PRO A 94 11.23 4.12 1.98
N PRO A 95 12.08 5.05 2.49
CA PRO A 95 12.89 4.77 3.68
C PRO A 95 12.06 4.56 4.96
N GLN A 96 10.89 5.21 5.08
CA GLN A 96 9.98 5.00 6.21
C GLN A 96 9.35 3.59 6.19
N LEU A 97 8.93 3.12 5.02
CA LEU A 97 8.40 1.77 4.85
C LEU A 97 9.47 0.71 5.08
N SER A 98 10.71 0.94 4.62
CA SER A 98 11.84 0.05 4.92
C SER A 98 12.14 -0.02 6.42
N GLN A 99 12.11 1.12 7.14
CA GLN A 99 12.27 1.11 8.59
C GLN A 99 11.14 0.33 9.29
N ARG A 100 9.91 0.47 8.79
CA ARG A 100 8.75 -0.28 9.29
C ARG A 100 8.91 -1.78 9.06
N LEU A 101 9.40 -2.19 7.89
CA LEU A 101 9.68 -3.58 7.56
C LEU A 101 10.65 -4.20 8.55
N SER A 102 11.78 -3.53 8.82
CA SER A 102 12.77 -4.01 9.78
C SER A 102 12.18 -4.19 11.18
N ARG A 103 11.31 -3.26 11.63
CA ARG A 103 10.62 -3.37 12.91
C ARG A 103 9.62 -4.51 12.95
N ALA A 104 8.82 -4.69 11.88
CA ALA A 104 7.84 -5.76 11.78
C ALA A 104 8.54 -7.13 11.79
N LYS A 105 9.64 -7.29 11.03
CA LYS A 105 10.48 -8.50 11.05
C LYS A 105 11.03 -8.83 12.43
N ALA A 106 11.58 -7.82 13.13
CA ALA A 106 12.14 -8.00 14.47
C ALA A 106 11.07 -8.42 15.50
N LEU A 107 9.83 -7.96 15.34
CA LEU A 107 8.72 -8.35 16.21
C LEU A 107 8.18 -9.73 15.88
N ARG A 108 8.16 -10.12 14.60
CA ARG A 108 7.79 -11.49 14.20
C ARG A 108 8.78 -12.53 14.73
N SER A 109 10.07 -12.19 14.78
CA SER A 109 11.12 -13.10 15.26
C SER A 109 11.24 -13.22 16.77
N ARG A 110 10.34 -12.57 17.54
CA ARG A 110 10.39 -12.51 19.00
C ARG A 110 9.30 -13.37 19.62
#